data_AF-A0A2T0GSK9-F1
#
_entry.id   AF-A0A2T0GSK9-F1
#
_cell.length_a   1.000
_cell.length_b   1.000
_cell.length_c   1.000
_cell.angle_alpha   90.00
_cell.angle_beta   90.00
_cell.angle_gamma   90.00
#
_symmetry.space_group_name_H-M   'P 1'
#
loop_
_entity.id
_entity.type
_entity.pdbx_description
1 polymer ?
#
loop_
_entity_poly.entity_id
_entity_poly.type
_entity_poly.pdbx_seq_one_letter_code
_entity_poly.pdbx_strand_id
1 'polypeptide(L)' 'MNVGPPGVSQHVETQAAMRMREAGVTHGAVTINNEMCSGRWRCERAIQAILPKGSVLDVWEPGATQPRRIEGQA' A
#
# COMPACT_ATOMS: atom_id res chain seq x y z
N MET A 1 16.41 22.23 -6.94
CA MET A 1 15.61 21.62 -5.84
C MET A 1 14.83 20.46 -6.44
N ASN A 2 15.39 19.25 -6.42
CA ASN A 2 14.67 18.05 -6.86
C ASN A 2 13.66 17.70 -5.78
N VAL A 3 12.41 18.07 -5.98
CA VAL A 3 11.31 17.45 -5.23
C VAL A 3 11.16 16.05 -5.83
N GLY A 4 11.94 15.11 -5.29
CA GLY A 4 11.72 13.69 -5.56
C GLY A 4 10.26 13.35 -5.23
N PRO A 5 9.68 12.35 -5.93
CA PRO A 5 8.29 11.99 -5.69
C PRO A 5 8.11 11.71 -4.19
N PRO A 6 6.99 12.13 -3.58
CA PRO A 6 6.82 12.16 -2.13
C PRO A 6 7.26 10.82 -1.55
N GLY A 7 8.09 10.78 -0.49
CA GLY A 7 8.76 9.55 -0.02
C GLY A 7 7.84 8.32 0.15
N VAL A 8 6.54 8.55 0.35
CA VAL A 8 5.45 7.55 0.34
C VAL A 8 5.34 6.75 -0.97
N SER A 9 5.66 7.34 -2.11
CA SER A 9 5.68 6.71 -3.45
C SER A 9 6.88 5.78 -3.68
N GLN A 10 7.88 5.84 -2.82
CA GLN A 10 9.04 4.92 -2.84
C GLN A 10 8.83 3.70 -1.96
N HIS A 11 7.72 3.64 -1.22
CA HIS A 11 7.41 2.52 -0.34
C HIS A 11 6.77 1.37 -1.13
N VAL A 12 7.17 0.13 -0.80
CA VAL A 12 6.81 -1.09 -1.52
C VAL A 12 5.29 -1.29 -1.55
N GLU A 13 4.59 -0.87 -0.51
CA GLU A 13 3.14 -0.97 -0.34
C GLU A 13 2.39 -0.08 -1.35
N THR A 14 2.89 1.13 -1.61
CA THR A 14 2.32 2.05 -2.60
C THR A 14 2.58 1.57 -4.02
N GLN A 15 3.76 1.00 -4.29
CA GLN A 15 4.07 0.40 -5.58
C GLN A 15 3.22 -0.85 -5.86
N ALA A 16 3.00 -1.67 -4.83
CA ALA A 16 2.09 -2.82 -4.92
C ALA A 16 0.66 -2.36 -5.26
N ALA A 17 0.15 -1.33 -4.59
CA ALA A 17 -1.17 -0.75 -4.89
C ALA A 17 -1.27 -0.23 -6.34
N MET A 18 -0.25 0.51 -6.81
CA MET A 18 -0.20 1.02 -8.19
C MET A 18 -0.22 -0.12 -9.21
N ARG A 19 0.59 -1.15 -8.98
CA ARG A 19 0.67 -2.31 -9.87
C ARG A 19 -0.62 -3.12 -9.87
N MET A 20 -1.30 -3.24 -8.73
CA MET A 20 -2.63 -3.84 -8.66
C MET A 20 -3.65 -3.07 -9.50
N ARG A 21 -3.68 -1.74 -9.37
CA ARG A 21 -4.55 -0.88 -10.18
C ARG A 21 -4.28 -1.04 -11.67
N GLU A 22 -3.01 -0.97 -12.09
CA GLU A 22 -2.61 -1.09 -13.49
C GLU A 22 -2.92 -2.49 -14.08
N ALA A 23 -2.77 -3.54 -13.28
CA ALA A 23 -3.05 -4.91 -13.70
C ALA A 23 -4.53 -5.32 -13.58
N GLY A 24 -5.39 -4.44 -13.05
CA GLY A 24 -6.80 -4.78 -12.76
C GLY A 24 -6.98 -5.85 -11.67
N VAL A 25 -5.99 -6.00 -10.79
CA VAL A 25 -6.03 -6.96 -9.69
C VAL A 25 -6.80 -6.39 -8.53
N THR A 26 -7.86 -7.09 -8.11
CA THR A 26 -8.74 -6.66 -7.02
C THR A 26 -8.30 -7.16 -5.65
N HIS A 27 -7.44 -8.18 -5.56
CA HIS A 27 -6.90 -8.65 -4.29
C HIS A 27 -5.41 -8.92 -4.41
N GLY A 28 -4.63 -8.37 -3.49
CA GLY A 28 -3.19 -8.56 -3.42
C GLY A 28 -2.73 -8.72 -1.99
N ALA A 29 -1.64 -9.47 -1.80
CA ALA A 29 -0.96 -9.58 -0.53
C ALA A 29 0.53 -9.27 -0.73
N VAL A 30 1.09 -8.44 0.15
CA VAL A 30 2.51 -8.07 0.13
C VAL A 30 3.11 -8.31 1.51
N THR A 31 4.26 -8.97 1.56
CA THR A 31 5.05 -9.10 2.78
C THR A 31 6.19 -8.11 2.72
N ILE A 32 6.28 -7.26 3.74
CA ILE A 32 7.36 -6.30 3.89
C ILE A 32 8.34 -6.79 4.95
N ASN A 33 9.63 -6.57 4.73
CA ASN A 33 10.68 -6.89 5.68
C ASN A 33 11.00 -5.72 6.62
N ASN A 34 10.24 -4.62 6.53
CA ASN A 34 10.34 -3.42 7.33
C ASN A 34 8.97 -3.06 7.88
N GLU A 35 8.90 -2.22 8.92
CA GLU A 35 7.61 -1.74 9.43
C GLU A 35 6.93 -0.84 8.40
N MET A 36 5.61 -0.98 8.26
CA MET A 36 4.83 -0.07 7.43
C MET A 36 4.99 1.34 8.00
N CYS A 37 5.33 2.32 7.16
CA CYS A 37 5.68 3.67 7.61
C CYS A 37 4.77 4.17 8.74
N SER A 38 5.36 4.36 9.93
CA SER A 38 4.69 4.69 11.18
C SER A 38 4.28 6.16 11.22
N GLY A 39 3.32 6.50 10.37
CA GLY A 39 2.56 7.73 10.43
C GLY A 39 1.13 7.37 10.09
N ARG A 40 0.24 7.50 11.07
CA ARG A 40 -1.15 6.99 11.14
C ARG A 40 -2.04 7.20 9.88
N TRP A 41 -1.57 7.93 8.87
CA TRP A 41 -2.34 8.36 7.71
C TRP A 41 -1.58 8.47 6.38
N ARG A 42 -0.28 8.15 6.26
CA ARG A 42 0.48 8.47 5.01
C ARG A 42 0.49 7.34 3.97
N CYS A 43 0.86 6.12 4.34
CA CYS A 43 0.88 5.00 3.37
C CYS A 43 -0.51 4.37 3.19
N GLU A 44 -1.26 4.19 4.27
CA GLU A 44 -2.61 3.62 4.20
C GLU A 44 -3.55 4.47 3.34
N ARG A 45 -3.59 5.80 3.51
CA ARG A 45 -4.41 6.67 2.66
C ARG A 45 -3.95 6.71 1.21
N ALA A 46 -2.64 6.61 0.96
CA ALA A 46 -2.12 6.52 -0.39
C ALA A 46 -2.63 5.25 -1.07
N ILE A 47 -2.55 4.11 -0.38
CA ILE A 47 -3.05 2.82 -0.88
C ILE A 47 -4.57 2.88 -1.10
N GLN A 48 -5.34 3.43 -0.15
CA GLN A 48 -6.79 3.63 -0.31
C GLN A 48 -7.12 4.49 -1.53
N ALA A 49 -6.36 5.55 -1.81
CA ALA A 49 -6.57 6.45 -2.94
C ALA A 49 -6.05 5.90 -4.29
N ILE A 50 -5.20 4.88 -4.27
CA ILE A 50 -4.66 4.23 -5.47
C ILE A 50 -5.53 3.05 -5.87
N LEU A 51 -5.94 2.23 -4.89
CA LEU A 51 -6.73 1.04 -5.15
C LEU A 51 -8.18 1.42 -5.52
N PRO A 52 -8.73 0.84 -6.61
CA PRO A 52 -10.11 1.06 -6.96
C PRO A 52 -11.05 0.48 -5.90
N LYS A 53 -12.23 1.08 -5.73
CA LYS A 53 -13.25 0.58 -4.81
C LYS A 53 -13.52 -0.91 -4.99
N GLY A 54 -13.54 -1.65 -3.88
CA GLY A 54 -13.72 -3.11 -3.86
C GLY A 54 -12.43 -3.90 -4.04
N SER A 55 -11.29 -3.23 -4.23
CA SER A 55 -9.97 -3.87 -4.21
C SER A 55 -9.37 -3.85 -2.80
N VAL A 56 -8.57 -4.86 -2.47
CA VAL A 56 -8.03 -5.08 -1.13
C VAL A 56 -6.54 -5.43 -1.22
N LEU A 57 -5.70 -4.72 -0.48
CA LEU A 57 -4.30 -5.03 -0.27
C LEU A 57 -4.06 -5.45 1.18
N ASP A 58 -3.60 -6.68 1.36
CA ASP A 58 -3.20 -7.24 2.66
C ASP A 58 -1.69 -7.06 2.84
N VAL A 59 -1.27 -6.24 3.81
CA VAL A 59 0.14 -5.98 4.11
C VAL A 59 0.58 -6.81 5.31
N TRP A 60 1.57 -7.68 5.13
CA TRP A 60 2.16 -8.50 6.18
C TRP A 60 3.48 -7.89 6.66
N GLU A 61 3.48 -7.45 7.91
CA GLU A 61 4.68 -6.93 8.58
C GLU A 61 5.56 -8.06 9.15
N PRO A 62 6.85 -7.82 9.39
CA PRO A 62 7.74 -8.82 9.97
C PRO A 62 7.21 -9.34 11.32
N GLY A 63 6.99 -10.65 11.41
CA GLY A 63 6.49 -11.29 12.64
C GLY A 63 4.99 -11.06 12.90
N ALA A 64 4.26 -10.40 12.02
CA ALA A 64 2.82 -10.23 12.16
C ALA A 64 2.08 -11.54 11.91
N THR A 65 1.16 -11.89 12.82
CA THR A 65 0.25 -13.04 12.67
C THR A 65 -1.02 -12.68 11.90
N GLN A 66 -1.26 -11.40 11.66
CA GLN A 66 -2.42 -10.87 10.94
C GLN A 66 -1.95 -9.78 9.96
N PRO A 67 -2.49 -9.73 8.74
CA PRO A 67 -2.19 -8.67 7.82
C PRO A 67 -2.91 -7.39 8.21
N ARG A 68 -2.30 -6.26 7.89
CA ARG A 68 -2.99 -4.98 7.85
C ARG A 68 -3.74 -4.88 6.53
N ARG A 69 -5.04 -5.09 6.60
CA ARG A 69 -5.95 -5.01 5.45
C ARG A 69 -6.25 -3.56 5.09
N ILE A 70 -6.09 -3.22 3.82
CA ILE A 70 -6.36 -1.88 3.29
C ILE A 70 -7.29 -2.00 2.09
N GLU A 71 -8.44 -1.34 2.17
CA GLU A 71 -9.46 -1.35 1.13
C GLU A 71 -9.37 -0.11 0.23
N GLY A 72 -9.45 -0.31 -1.07
CA GLY A 72 -9.49 0.78 -2.05
C GLY A 72 -10.75 1.64 -1.95
N GLN A 73 -10.57 2.94 -2.16
CA GLN A 73 -11.61 3.97 -2.15
C GLN A 73 -11.55 4.88 -3.39
N ALA A 74 -10.67 4.58 -4.35
CA ALA A 74 -10.52 5.34 -5.59
C ALA A 74 -11.71 5.15 -6.55
#